data_AF-A0A9N7YE53-F1
#
_entry.id   AF-A0A9N7YE53-F1
#
_cell.length_a   1.000
_cell.length_b   1.000
_cell.length_c   1.000
_cell.angle_alpha   90.00
_cell.angle_beta   90.00
_cell.angle_gamma   90.00
#
_symmetry.space_group_name_H-M   'P 1'
#
loop_
_entity.id
_entity.type
_entity.pdbx_description
1 polymer ?
#
loop_
_entity_poly.entity_id
_entity_poly.type
_entity_poly.pdbx_seq_one_letter_code
_entity_poly.pdbx_strand_id
1 'polypeptide(L)'
;MEERGFSINKHVENCNIQEDSMEALRLICDKVSVCGVVLKVPITKELLASAASVRSKYRNHLEQDRKKRESATQGLKRKAVMDELEELKKKVLTEVCEVLQKDADQLAE
;
A
#
# COMPACT_ATOMS: atom_id res chain seq x y z
N MET A 1 46.19 3.49 -5.05
CA MET A 1 45.24 3.99 -6.06
C MET A 1 43.96 3.19 -5.84
N GLU A 2 43.06 3.68 -4.99
CA GLU A 2 41.78 3.01 -4.76
C GLU A 2 40.84 3.40 -5.90
N GLU A 3 40.35 2.40 -6.62
CA GLU A 3 39.26 2.60 -7.56
C GLU A 3 38.06 3.13 -6.80
N ARG A 4 37.66 4.38 -7.08
CA ARG A 4 36.35 4.90 -6.66
C ARG A 4 35.29 4.09 -7.40
N GLY A 5 34.92 2.96 -6.81
CA GLY A 5 33.79 2.17 -7.26
C GLY A 5 32.55 3.05 -7.32
N PHE A 6 32.01 3.26 -8.51
CA PHE A 6 30.65 3.72 -8.68
C PHE A 6 29.76 2.63 -8.07
N SER A 7 29.09 2.91 -6.96
CA SER A 7 28.04 2.01 -6.50
C SER A 7 26.92 2.07 -7.53
N ILE A 8 26.68 0.95 -8.21
CA ILE A 8 25.48 0.78 -9.03
C ILE A 8 24.32 0.75 -8.03
N ASN A 9 23.66 1.89 -7.86
CA ASN A 9 22.43 1.96 -7.10
C ASN A 9 21.37 1.19 -7.90
N LYS A 10 21.15 -0.09 -7.56
CA LYS A 10 20.14 -0.95 -8.22
C LYS A 10 18.71 -0.40 -8.15
N HIS A 11 18.43 0.63 -7.34
CA HIS A 11 17.15 1.34 -7.38
C HIS A 11 17.02 2.35 -8.54
N VAL A 12 18.09 2.64 -9.26
CA VAL A 12 18.07 3.54 -10.43
C VAL A 12 17.71 2.80 -11.71
N GLU A 13 17.73 1.46 -11.73
CA GLU A 13 17.31 0.65 -12.90
C GLU A 13 15.79 0.61 -13.08
N ASN A 14 15.01 0.89 -12.03
CA ASN A 14 13.57 1.09 -12.14
C ASN A 14 13.31 2.60 -12.27
N CYS A 15 12.52 3.02 -13.26
CA CYS A 15 12.04 4.40 -13.32
C CYS A 15 11.41 4.74 -11.96
N ASN A 16 12.02 5.66 -11.20
CA ASN A 16 11.53 6.16 -9.90
C ASN A 16 10.24 7.00 -10.04
N ILE A 17 9.53 6.83 -11.14
CA ILE A 17 8.29 7.54 -11.48
C ILE A 17 7.18 6.53 -11.28
N GLN A 18 6.19 6.91 -10.46
CA GLN A 18 4.99 6.09 -10.27
C GLN A 18 4.23 5.96 -11.59
N GLU A 19 3.55 4.84 -11.79
CA GLU A 19 2.77 4.56 -13.01
C GLU A 19 1.77 5.69 -13.33
N ASP A 20 0.99 6.12 -12.34
CA ASP A 20 0.07 7.26 -12.45
C ASP A 20 0.76 8.55 -12.93
N SER A 21 2.00 8.77 -12.49
CA SER A 21 2.80 9.94 -12.90
C SER A 21 3.29 9.82 -14.35
N MET A 22 3.61 8.60 -14.80
CA MET A 22 3.94 8.33 -16.20
C MET A 22 2.74 8.52 -17.12
N GLU A 23 1.57 8.03 -16.73
CA GLU A 23 0.32 8.22 -17.48
C GLU A 23 -0.04 9.71 -17.60
N ALA A 24 0.04 10.46 -16.49
CA ALA A 24 -0.20 11.89 -16.50
C ALA A 24 0.77 12.65 -17.40
N LEU A 25 2.07 12.31 -17.34
CA LEU A 25 3.08 12.90 -18.20
C LEU A 25 2.79 12.61 -19.67
N ARG A 26 2.42 11.37 -20.00
CA ARG A 26 2.09 10.97 -21.38
C ARG A 26 0.92 11.79 -21.92
N LEU A 27 -0.16 11.92 -21.13
CA LEU A 27 -1.33 12.72 -21.51
C LEU A 27 -0.97 14.19 -21.78
N ILE A 28 -0.11 14.78 -20.95
CA ILE A 28 0.35 16.17 -21.12
C ILE A 28 1.15 16.29 -22.42
N CYS A 29 2.10 15.38 -22.65
CA CYS A 29 2.91 15.36 -23.87
C CYS A 29 2.04 15.23 -25.12
N ASP A 30 1.11 14.26 -25.14
CA ASP A 30 0.21 14.06 -26.27
C ASP A 30 -0.62 15.31 -26.56
N LYS A 31 -1.11 15.99 -25.51
CA LYS A 31 -1.87 17.23 -25.69
C LYS A 31 -1.02 18.37 -26.25
N VAL A 32 0.21 18.52 -25.75
CA VAL A 32 1.16 19.53 -26.26
C VAL A 32 1.54 19.23 -27.71
N SER A 33 1.76 17.96 -28.06
CA SER A 33 2.07 17.54 -29.43
C SER A 33 0.94 17.88 -30.40
N VAL A 34 -0.33 17.66 -30.02
CA VAL A 34 -1.49 18.07 -30.84
C VAL A 34 -1.54 19.59 -31.05
N CYS A 35 -1.17 20.37 -30.03
CA CYS A 35 -1.11 21.83 -30.13
C CYS A 35 0.17 22.35 -30.82
N GLY A 36 1.13 21.47 -31.10
CA GLY A 36 2.43 21.77 -31.71
C GLY A 36 3.45 22.40 -30.75
N VAL A 37 3.04 23.35 -29.91
CA VAL A 37 3.90 23.97 -28.87
C VAL A 37 3.11 24.25 -27.61
N VAL A 38 3.80 24.30 -26.47
CA VAL A 38 3.20 24.54 -25.14
C VAL A 38 2.40 25.86 -25.10
N LEU A 39 2.90 26.91 -25.74
CA LEU A 39 2.26 28.23 -25.74
C LEU A 39 0.94 28.28 -26.52
N LYS A 40 0.66 27.27 -27.36
CA LYS A 40 -0.59 27.18 -28.12
C LYS A 40 -1.67 26.35 -27.41
N VAL A 41 -1.38 25.80 -26.24
CA VAL A 41 -2.37 25.08 -25.45
C VAL A 41 -3.42 26.07 -24.93
N PRO A 42 -4.71 25.90 -25.25
CA PRO A 42 -5.75 26.81 -24.80
C PRO A 42 -5.88 26.83 -23.27
N ILE A 43 -5.84 28.02 -22.67
CA ILE A 43 -6.09 28.21 -21.24
C ILE A 43 -7.60 28.33 -21.05
N THR A 44 -8.24 27.20 -20.74
CA THR A 44 -9.69 27.15 -20.50
C THR A 44 -10.02 27.42 -19.03
N LYS A 45 -11.28 27.75 -18.74
CA LYS A 45 -11.74 27.98 -17.36
C LYS A 45 -11.63 26.71 -16.50
N GLU A 46 -11.85 25.55 -17.11
CA GLU A 46 -11.74 24.24 -16.47
C GLU A 46 -10.29 23.94 -16.10
N LEU A 47 -9.34 24.29 -16.97
CA LEU A 47 -7.90 24.13 -16.69
C LEU A 47 -7.48 25.01 -15.51
N LEU A 48 -7.94 26.27 -15.48
CA LEU A 48 -7.68 27.19 -14.37
C LEU A 48 -8.28 26.69 -13.05
N ALA A 49 -9.53 26.24 -13.07
CA ALA A 49 -10.20 25.68 -11.90
C ALA A 49 -9.49 24.41 -11.39
N SER A 50 -9.07 23.53 -12.31
CA SER A 50 -8.29 22.34 -11.97
C SER A 50 -6.97 22.73 -11.33
N ALA A 51 -6.20 23.63 -11.95
CA ALA A 51 -4.92 24.12 -11.44
C ALA A 51 -5.04 24.74 -10.04
N ALA A 52 -6.09 25.55 -9.80
CA ALA A 52 -6.37 26.12 -8.49
C ALA A 52 -6.60 25.05 -7.41
N SER A 53 -7.21 23.92 -7.78
CA SER A 53 -7.52 22.82 -6.87
C SER A 53 -6.36 21.84 -6.62
N VAL A 54 -5.29 21.86 -7.44
CA VAL A 54 -4.21 20.85 -7.41
C VAL A 54 -3.61 20.69 -6.02
N ARG A 55 -3.32 21.79 -5.33
CA ARG A 55 -2.72 21.74 -3.99
C ARG A 55 -3.60 21.02 -2.98
N SER A 56 -4.91 21.26 -3.03
CA SER A 56 -5.87 20.59 -2.13
C SER A 56 -6.01 19.11 -2.48
N LYS A 57 -6.12 18.78 -3.77
CA LYS A 57 -6.17 17.38 -4.25
C LYS A 57 -4.94 16.59 -3.82
N TYR A 58 -3.75 17.18 -3.95
CA TYR A 58 -2.50 16.53 -3.54
C TYR A 58 -2.44 16.27 -2.03
N ARG A 59 -2.84 17.24 -1.20
CA ARG A 59 -2.93 17.02 0.25
C ARG A 59 -3.92 15.92 0.61
N ASN A 60 -5.07 15.89 -0.04
CA ASN A 60 -6.07 14.85 0.18
C ASN A 60 -5.54 13.47 -0.22
N HIS A 61 -4.81 13.39 -1.34
CA HIS A 61 -4.15 12.15 -1.78
C HIS A 61 -3.16 11.63 -0.74
N LEU A 62 -2.24 12.49 -0.25
CA LEU A 62 -1.28 12.11 0.78
C LEU A 62 -1.96 11.62 2.07
N GLU A 63 -3.04 12.27 2.49
CA GLU A 63 -3.79 11.87 3.68
C GLU A 63 -4.52 10.53 3.48
N GLN A 64 -5.05 10.28 2.29
CA GLN A 64 -5.65 8.98 1.95
C GLN A 64 -4.61 7.86 1.97
N ASP A 65 -3.43 8.10 1.41
CA ASP A 65 -2.33 7.13 1.42
C ASP A 65 -1.85 6.84 2.84
N ARG A 66 -1.74 7.88 3.69
CA ARG A 66 -1.44 7.71 5.11
C ARG A 66 -2.48 6.82 5.79
N LYS A 67 -3.76 7.12 5.61
CA LYS A 67 -4.87 6.33 6.19
C LYS A 67 -4.89 4.89 5.70
N LYS A 68 -4.63 4.64 4.41
CA LYS A 68 -4.54 3.28 3.84
C LYS A 68 -3.41 2.48 4.48
N ARG A 69 -2.24 3.10 4.68
CA ARG A 69 -1.11 2.44 5.36
C ARG A 69 -1.45 2.11 6.81
N GLU A 70 -2.05 3.06 7.53
CA GLU A 70 -2.46 2.87 8.92
C GLU A 70 -3.47 1.74 9.05
N SER A 71 -4.53 1.74 8.24
CA SER A 71 -5.55 0.68 8.26
C SER A 71 -4.98 -0.69 7.89
N ALA A 72 -4.06 -0.76 6.92
CA ALA A 72 -3.37 -2.00 6.57
C ALA A 72 -2.57 -2.55 7.76
N THR A 73 -1.80 -1.70 8.45
CA THR A 73 -1.04 -2.14 9.63
C THR A 73 -1.95 -2.57 10.78
N GLN A 74 -3.07 -1.89 10.99
CA GLN A 74 -4.05 -2.27 12.00
C GLN A 74 -4.71 -3.61 11.66
N GLY A 75 -5.05 -3.83 10.38
CA GLY A 75 -5.60 -5.09 9.88
C GLY A 75 -4.65 -6.27 10.13
N LEU A 76 -3.36 -6.09 9.85
CA LEU A 76 -2.33 -7.11 10.12
C LEU A 76 -2.24 -7.45 11.61
N LYS A 77 -2.20 -6.43 12.49
CA LYS A 77 -2.18 -6.63 13.94
C LYS A 77 -3.42 -7.38 14.43
N ARG A 78 -4.60 -7.02 13.93
CA ARG A 78 -5.87 -7.67 14.31
C ARG A 78 -5.90 -9.12 13.87
N LYS A 79 -5.42 -9.41 12.66
CA LYS A 79 -5.32 -10.77 12.15
C LYS A 79 -4.38 -11.62 13.01
N ALA A 80 -3.20 -11.12 13.35
CA ALA A 80 -2.25 -11.84 14.21
C ALA A 80 -2.86 -12.22 15.56
N VAL A 81 -3.55 -11.29 16.23
CA VAL A 81 -4.22 -11.56 17.51
C VAL A 81 -5.34 -12.59 17.36
N MET A 82 -6.11 -12.55 16.26
CA MET A 82 -7.15 -13.54 16.00
C MET A 82 -6.56 -14.94 15.77
N ASP A 83 -5.46 -15.03 15.04
CA ASP A 83 -4.76 -16.29 14.77
C ASP A 83 -4.21 -16.90 16.09
N GLU A 84 -3.62 -16.07 16.96
CA GLU A 84 -3.17 -16.49 18.29
C GLU A 84 -4.32 -17.00 19.19
N LEU A 85 -5.45 -16.29 19.18
CA LEU A 85 -6.63 -16.67 19.95
C LEU A 85 -7.22 -18.00 19.47
N GLU A 86 -7.25 -18.23 18.16
CA GLU A 86 -7.74 -19.48 17.58
C GLU A 86 -6.84 -20.66 17.94
N GLU A 87 -5.52 -20.48 17.92
CA GLU A 87 -4.61 -21.54 18.36
C GLU A 87 -4.72 -21.82 19.86
N LEU A 88 -4.94 -20.80 20.69
CA LEU A 88 -5.17 -21.01 22.11
C LEU A 88 -6.45 -21.82 22.36
N LYS A 89 -7.53 -21.53 21.63
CA LYS A 89 -8.78 -22.30 21.72
C LYS A 89 -8.59 -23.76 21.35
N LYS A 90 -7.86 -24.05 20.27
CA LYS A 90 -7.57 -25.43 19.86
C LYS A 90 -6.81 -26.18 20.94
N LYS A 91 -5.77 -25.57 21.51
CA LYS A 91 -4.99 -26.18 22.60
C LYS A 91 -5.86 -26.50 23.81
N VAL A 92 -6.65 -25.54 24.28
CA VAL A 92 -7.56 -25.74 25.41
C VAL A 92 -8.56 -26.86 25.12
N LEU A 93 -9.13 -26.90 23.90
CA LEU A 93 -10.06 -27.96 23.53
C LEU A 93 -9.41 -29.34 23.56
N THR A 94 -8.19 -29.47 23.02
CA THR A 94 -7.43 -30.72 23.06
C THR A 94 -7.14 -31.15 24.50
N GLU A 95 -6.65 -30.24 25.34
CA GLU A 95 -6.36 -30.51 26.76
C GLU A 95 -7.61 -30.97 27.51
N VAL A 96 -8.76 -30.32 27.28
CA VAL A 96 -10.04 -30.72 27.90
C VAL A 96 -10.48 -32.09 27.43
N CYS A 97 -10.35 -32.40 26.14
CA CYS A 97 -10.66 -33.74 25.62
C CYS A 97 -9.78 -34.82 26.24
N GLU A 98 -8.48 -34.56 26.40
CA GLU A 98 -7.55 -35.50 27.03
C GLU A 98 -7.88 -35.76 28.51
N VAL A 99 -8.26 -34.73 29.26
CA VAL A 99 -8.69 -34.88 30.66
C VAL A 99 -9.97 -35.69 30.73
N LEU A 100 -10.99 -35.35 29.94
CA LEU A 100 -12.26 -36.07 29.94
C LEU A 100 -12.11 -37.54 29.54
N GLN A 101 -11.18 -37.83 28.61
CA GLN A 101 -10.88 -39.20 28.22
C GLN A 101 -10.23 -39.99 29.36
N LYS A 102 -9.25 -39.41 30.06
CA LYS A 102 -8.63 -40.04 31.23
C LYS A 102 -9.65 -40.30 32.34
N ASP A 103 -10.53 -39.34 32.60
CA ASP A 103 -11.58 -39.49 33.61
C ASP A 103 -12.56 -40.61 33.23
N ALA A 104 -12.94 -40.71 31.95
CA ALA A 104 -13.80 -41.78 31.44
C ALA A 104 -13.13 -43.15 31.56
N ASP A 105 -11.85 -43.27 31.21
CA ASP A 105 -11.08 -44.51 31.31
C ASP A 105 -10.95 -44.97 32.78
N GLN A 106 -10.73 -44.05 33.73
CA GLN A 106 -10.68 -44.35 35.17
C GLN A 106 -12.02 -44.83 35.75
N LEU A 107 -13.14 -44.34 35.21
CA LEU A 107 -14.48 -44.75 35.67
C LEU A 107 -14.94 -46.09 35.06
N ALA A 108 -14.24 -46.58 34.04
CA ALA A 108 -14.54 -47.85 33.38
C ALA A 108 -13.79 -49.06 33.97
N GLU A 109 -12.80 -48.82 34.84
CA GLU A 109 -12.09 -49.84 35.65
C GLU A 109 -12.75 -50.07 37.02
#